data_AF-A0A6G2HFD3-F1
#
_entry.id   AF-A0A6G2HFD3-F1
#
_cell.length_a   1.000
_cell.length_b   1.000
_cell.length_c   1.000
_cell.angle_alpha   90.00
_cell.angle_beta   90.00
_cell.angle_gamma   90.00
#
_symmetry.space_group_name_H-M   'P 1'
#
loop_
_entity.id
_entity.type
_entity.pdbx_description
1 polymer ?
#
loop_
_entity_poly.entity_id
_entity_poly.type
_entity_poly.pdbx_seq_one_letter_code
_entity_poly.pdbx_strand_id
1 'polypeptide(L)'
;MGERMQVNFRVDEEQKDDWERYIDQTGKYSSLTGLIRTAVEKEINDDQTATPTESPAISADLQDLQDDIDRIQKDVRWLRDQRQQRVDISELAQEVYDHLEPLPKPTAENEVPSSAEMDPKEYRRKEAARTVILPSDSGKADDSRINWQTPGRIADRIDSTESYVQDAIEHLQDQLLPIVEVEVDGRSHFFKEE
;
A
#
# COMPACT_ATOMS: atom_id res chain seq x y z
N MET A 1 -10.96 -19.07 -48.26
CA MET A 1 -12.02 -19.58 -47.37
C MET A 1 -11.45 -20.78 -46.66
N GLY A 2 -11.16 -20.67 -45.35
CA GLY A 2 -10.52 -21.72 -44.58
C GLY A 2 -11.47 -22.90 -44.33
N GLU A 3 -10.95 -24.11 -44.48
CA GLU A 3 -11.65 -25.37 -44.26
C GLU A 3 -12.06 -25.46 -42.77
N ARG A 4 -13.36 -25.57 -42.49
CA ARG A 4 -13.87 -25.67 -41.11
C ARG A 4 -14.08 -27.14 -40.77
N MET A 5 -13.19 -27.71 -39.96
CA MET A 5 -13.35 -29.07 -39.44
C MET A 5 -14.35 -29.05 -38.26
N GLN A 6 -15.41 -29.87 -38.36
CA GLN A 6 -16.39 -30.03 -37.28
C GLN A 6 -15.97 -31.18 -36.38
N VAL A 7 -15.81 -30.89 -35.09
CA VAL A 7 -15.49 -31.88 -34.06
C VAL A 7 -16.69 -31.98 -33.12
N ASN A 8 -17.25 -33.18 -32.99
CA ASN A 8 -18.35 -33.45 -32.08
C ASN A 8 -17.77 -33.97 -30.76
N PHE A 9 -18.06 -33.29 -29.66
CA PHE A 9 -17.66 -33.71 -28.32
C PHE A 9 -18.91 -33.96 -27.47
N ARG A 10 -18.78 -34.81 -26.45
CA ARG A 10 -19.82 -35.06 -25.46
C ARG A 10 -19.39 -34.41 -24.15
N VAL A 11 -20.30 -33.69 -23.52
CA VAL A 11 -20.14 -33.08 -22.20
C VAL A 11 -21.33 -33.45 -21.35
N ASP A 12 -21.13 -33.42 -20.04
CA ASP A 12 -22.20 -33.62 -19.08
C ASP A 12 -23.17 -32.42 -19.11
N GLU A 13 -24.44 -32.67 -18.78
CA GLU A 13 -25.51 -31.68 -18.85
C GLU A 13 -25.25 -30.50 -17.91
N GLU A 14 -24.73 -30.77 -16.71
CA GLU A 14 -24.36 -29.75 -15.72
C GLU A 14 -23.26 -28.81 -16.25
N GLN A 15 -22.26 -29.36 -16.94
CA GLN A 15 -21.17 -28.58 -17.52
C GLN A 15 -21.65 -27.71 -18.68
N LYS A 16 -22.61 -28.21 -19.47
CA LYS A 16 -23.24 -27.44 -20.53
C LYS A 16 -24.04 -26.26 -19.96
N ASP A 17 -24.81 -26.50 -18.89
CA ASP A 17 -25.61 -25.47 -18.23
C ASP A 17 -24.74 -24.37 -17.61
N ASP A 18 -23.60 -24.73 -17.02
CA ASP A 18 -22.66 -23.76 -16.45
C ASP A 18 -22.04 -22.86 -17.53
N TRP A 19 -21.74 -23.41 -18.71
CA TRP A 19 -21.22 -22.62 -19.83
C TRP A 19 -22.28 -21.68 -20.42
N GLU A 20 -23.53 -22.15 -20.57
CA GLU A 20 -24.64 -21.31 -21.03
C GLU A 20 -24.89 -20.16 -20.04
N ARG A 21 -24.91 -20.46 -18.73
CA ARG A 21 -25.06 -19.45 -17.67
C ARG A 21 -23.92 -18.44 -17.69
N TYR A 22 -22.68 -18.88 -17.90
CA TYR A 22 -21.51 -18.00 -17.98
C TYR A 22 -21.59 -17.05 -19.20
N ILE A 23 -22.08 -17.55 -20.34
CA ILE A 23 -22.30 -16.75 -21.54
C ILE A 23 -23.35 -15.66 -21.28
N ASP A 24 -24.49 -16.05 -20.69
CA ASP A 24 -25.59 -15.13 -20.40
C ASP A 24 -25.20 -14.05 -19.37
N GLN A 25 -24.43 -14.41 -18.35
CA GLN A 25 -24.01 -13.48 -17.30
C GLN A 25 -22.93 -12.50 -17.75
N THR A 26 -21.98 -12.96 -18.56
CA THR A 26 -20.82 -12.13 -18.94
C THR A 26 -21.04 -11.38 -20.24
N GLY A 27 -21.89 -11.88 -21.14
CA GLY A 27 -22.13 -11.32 -22.48
C GLY A 27 -20.87 -11.30 -23.37
N LYS A 28 -19.77 -11.91 -22.92
CA LYS A 28 -18.46 -11.84 -23.59
C LYS A 28 -18.38 -12.70 -24.84
N TYR A 29 -19.23 -13.72 -24.94
CA TYR A 29 -19.24 -14.67 -26.03
C TYR A 29 -20.64 -14.75 -26.63
N SER A 30 -20.73 -14.89 -27.95
CA SER A 30 -22.01 -14.97 -28.65
C SER A 30 -22.56 -16.40 -28.76
N SER A 31 -21.76 -17.42 -28.46
CA SER A 31 -22.17 -18.83 -28.51
C SER A 31 -21.20 -19.74 -27.75
N LEU A 32 -21.67 -20.93 -27.36
CA LEU A 32 -20.86 -21.98 -26.74
C LEU A 32 -19.63 -22.35 -27.58
N THR A 33 -19.79 -22.43 -28.90
CA THR A 33 -18.66 -22.71 -29.81
C THR A 33 -17.62 -21.60 -29.77
N GLY A 34 -18.04 -20.34 -29.62
CA GLY A 34 -17.14 -19.20 -29.46
C GLY A 34 -16.33 -19.30 -28.17
N LEU A 35 -17.00 -19.61 -27.06
CA LEU A 35 -16.36 -19.82 -25.75
C LEU A 35 -15.32 -20.94 -25.81
N ILE A 36 -15.68 -22.10 -26.37
CA ILE A 36 -14.78 -23.26 -26.44
C ILE A 36 -13.58 -22.96 -27.34
N ARG A 37 -13.80 -22.32 -28.50
CA ARG A 37 -12.68 -21.95 -29.39
C ARG A 37 -11.71 -21.02 -28.69
N THR A 38 -12.20 -19.98 -28.01
CA THR A 38 -11.34 -19.02 -27.31
C THR A 38 -10.65 -19.67 -26.10
N ALA A 39 -11.32 -20.56 -25.39
CA ALA A 39 -10.71 -21.30 -24.28
C ALA A 39 -9.60 -22.22 -24.78
N VAL A 40 -9.82 -22.97 -25.87
CA VAL A 40 -8.81 -23.84 -26.48
C VAL A 40 -7.67 -23.01 -27.10
N GLU A 41 -7.96 -21.88 -27.73
CA GLU A 41 -6.93 -20.97 -28.26
C GLU A 41 -6.11 -20.34 -27.14
N LYS A 42 -6.74 -20.00 -26.01
CA LYS A 42 -6.04 -19.57 -24.80
C LYS A 42 -5.17 -20.68 -24.25
N GLU A 43 -5.69 -21.90 -24.08
CA GLU A 43 -4.95 -23.05 -23.55
C GLU A 43 -3.76 -23.40 -24.45
N ILE A 44 -3.93 -23.43 -25.77
CA ILE A 44 -2.84 -23.70 -26.73
C ILE A 44 -1.80 -22.59 -26.68
N ASN A 45 -2.21 -21.32 -26.58
CA ASN A 45 -1.27 -20.22 -26.42
C ASN A 45 -0.57 -20.26 -25.05
N ASP A 46 -1.28 -20.67 -24.00
CA ASP A 46 -0.74 -20.79 -22.65
C ASP A 46 0.30 -21.92 -22.59
N ASP A 47 0.09 -23.03 -23.29
CA ASP A 47 1.05 -24.13 -23.43
C ASP A 47 2.27 -23.73 -24.29
N GLN A 48 2.14 -22.74 -25.19
CA GLN A 48 3.28 -22.14 -25.89
C GLN A 48 3.98 -21.05 -25.07
N THR A 49 3.31 -20.47 -24.07
CA THR A 49 3.90 -19.52 -23.11
C THR A 49 4.26 -20.16 -21.77
N ALA A 50 4.05 -21.47 -21.61
CA ALA A 50 4.37 -22.25 -20.42
C ALA A 50 5.89 -22.52 -20.36
N THR A 51 6.63 -21.44 -20.19
CA THR A 51 7.83 -21.45 -19.36
C THR A 51 7.84 -20.14 -18.58
N PRO A 52 7.22 -20.07 -17.38
CA PRO A 52 7.57 -19.04 -16.42
C PRO A 52 8.89 -19.46 -15.78
N THR A 53 9.97 -19.40 -16.55
CA THR A 53 11.26 -19.08 -15.93
C THR A 53 11.15 -17.59 -15.68
N GLU A 54 10.93 -17.19 -14.44
CA GLU A 54 11.22 -15.83 -13.99
C GLU A 54 12.58 -15.48 -14.57
N SER A 55 12.57 -14.67 -15.63
CA SER A 55 13.77 -14.42 -16.40
C SER A 55 14.68 -13.61 -15.48
N PRO A 56 15.90 -14.07 -15.16
CA PRO A 56 16.80 -13.35 -14.26
C PRO A 56 17.10 -11.92 -14.73
N ALA A 57 16.82 -11.61 -16.01
CA ALA A 57 16.84 -10.26 -16.56
C ALA A 57 15.75 -9.34 -15.98
N ILE A 58 14.52 -9.81 -15.75
CA ILE A 58 13.45 -8.98 -15.18
C ILE A 58 13.72 -8.72 -13.69
N SER A 59 14.21 -9.73 -12.96
CA SER A 59 14.62 -9.55 -11.56
C SER A 59 15.80 -8.57 -11.45
N ALA A 60 16.77 -8.65 -12.37
CA ALA A 60 17.88 -7.70 -12.43
C ALA A 60 17.40 -6.28 -12.77
N ASP A 61 16.54 -6.11 -13.79
CA ASP A 61 15.98 -4.81 -14.15
C ASP A 61 15.16 -4.20 -13.00
N LEU A 62 14.44 -5.02 -12.23
CA LEU A 62 13.64 -4.56 -11.08
C LEU A 62 14.54 -4.16 -9.90
N GLN A 63 15.66 -4.84 -9.73
CA GLN A 63 16.67 -4.53 -8.72
C GLN A 63 17.46 -3.26 -9.09
N ASP A 64 17.81 -3.09 -10.36
CA ASP A 64 18.42 -1.86 -10.89
C ASP A 64 17.47 -0.67 -10.77
N LEU A 65 16.17 -0.86 -11.02
CA LEU A 65 15.16 0.18 -10.79
C LEU A 65 15.01 0.55 -9.31
N GLN A 66 15.10 -0.42 -8.39
CA GLN A 66 15.11 -0.14 -6.95
C GLN A 66 16.35 0.65 -6.55
N ASP A 67 17.53 0.25 -7.05
CA ASP A 67 18.78 0.96 -6.79
C ASP A 67 18.77 2.39 -7.37
N ASP A 68 18.17 2.58 -8.55
CA ASP A 68 17.98 3.89 -9.16
C ASP A 68 17.00 4.75 -8.37
N ILE A 69 15.91 4.17 -7.86
CA ILE A 69 14.97 4.87 -6.97
C ILE A 69 15.68 5.29 -5.68
N ASP A 70 16.44 4.39 -5.05
CA ASP A 70 17.23 4.69 -3.86
C ASP A 70 18.26 5.80 -4.11
N ARG A 71 18.86 5.82 -5.30
CA ARG A 71 19.80 6.87 -5.72
C ARG A 71 19.10 8.20 -5.96
N ILE A 72 17.95 8.20 -6.64
CA ILE A 72 17.14 9.41 -6.85
C ILE A 72 16.68 9.97 -5.50
N GLN A 73 16.23 9.11 -4.57
CA GLN A 73 15.87 9.52 -3.22
C GLN A 73 17.07 10.18 -2.51
N LYS A 74 18.27 9.60 -2.60
CA LYS A 74 19.51 10.18 -2.05
C LYS A 74 19.89 11.51 -2.72
N ASP A 75 19.77 11.62 -4.03
CA ASP A 75 20.08 12.86 -4.77
C ASP A 75 19.09 13.98 -4.45
N VAL A 76 17.79 13.64 -4.34
CA VAL A 76 16.74 14.56 -3.90
C VAL A 76 17.01 15.00 -2.45
N ARG A 77 17.40 14.08 -1.56
CA ARG A 77 17.83 14.40 -0.19
C ARG A 77 19.02 15.35 -0.20
N TRP A 78 20.04 15.11 -1.01
CA TRP A 78 21.21 15.98 -1.10
C TRP A 78 20.86 17.39 -1.60
N LEU A 79 20.02 17.50 -2.64
CA LEU A 79 19.54 18.79 -3.15
C LEU A 79 18.67 19.53 -2.13
N ARG A 80 17.90 18.79 -1.35
CA ARG A 80 17.06 19.30 -0.27
C ARG A 80 17.94 19.80 0.88
N ASP A 81 18.89 19.01 1.37
CA ASP A 81 19.87 19.37 2.40
C ASP A 81 20.67 20.64 2.02
N GLN A 82 21.10 20.74 0.75
CA GLN A 82 21.78 21.92 0.22
C GLN A 82 20.92 23.20 0.29
N ARG A 83 19.60 23.11 0.08
CA ARG A 83 18.68 24.26 0.25
C ARG A 83 18.34 24.53 1.71
N GLN A 84 18.32 23.48 2.52
CA GLN A 84 17.96 23.51 3.93
C GLN A 84 19.04 24.09 4.83
N GLN A 85 20.29 24.25 4.39
CA GLN A 85 21.28 25.08 5.11
C GLN A 85 20.83 26.55 5.37
N ARG A 86 19.65 26.96 4.89
CA ARG A 86 18.99 28.24 5.21
C ARG A 86 17.96 28.18 6.35
N VAL A 87 17.51 27.01 6.78
CA VAL A 87 16.55 26.79 7.87
C VAL A 87 17.16 25.75 8.80
N ASP A 88 17.38 26.09 10.07
CA ASP A 88 18.02 25.17 11.03
C ASP A 88 17.08 24.00 11.35
N ILE A 89 17.15 22.93 10.55
CA ILE A 89 16.25 21.77 10.64
C ILE A 89 16.36 21.09 11.98
N SER A 90 17.51 21.17 12.64
CA SER A 90 17.66 20.62 13.98
C SER A 90 16.73 21.31 15.00
N GLU A 91 16.51 22.63 14.88
CA GLU A 91 15.56 23.35 15.74
C GLU A 91 14.12 22.94 15.43
N LEU A 92 13.77 22.90 14.13
CA LEU A 92 12.42 22.49 13.71
C LEU A 92 12.14 21.02 14.04
N ALA A 93 13.13 20.14 13.91
CA ALA A 93 13.04 18.73 14.27
C ALA A 93 12.76 18.57 15.76
N GLN A 94 13.46 19.34 16.61
CA GLN A 94 13.17 19.34 18.04
C GLN A 94 11.74 19.81 18.33
N GLU A 95 11.28 20.88 17.68
CA GLU A 95 9.91 21.39 17.85
C GLU A 95 8.85 20.39 17.37
N VAL A 96 9.05 19.80 16.19
CA VAL A 96 8.21 18.72 15.65
C VAL A 96 8.17 17.55 16.62
N TYR A 97 9.32 17.11 17.11
CA TYR A 97 9.40 16.04 18.10
C TYR A 97 8.58 16.42 19.32
N ASP A 98 8.77 17.59 19.93
CA ASP A 98 8.04 18.00 21.13
C ASP A 98 6.51 17.98 20.94
N HIS A 99 6.03 18.26 19.73
CA HIS A 99 4.61 18.23 19.37
C HIS A 99 4.03 16.86 18.96
N LEU A 100 4.87 15.86 18.67
CA LEU A 100 4.40 14.49 18.41
C LEU A 100 3.86 13.85 19.68
N GLU A 101 2.73 13.15 19.54
CA GLU A 101 2.15 12.38 20.63
C GLU A 101 2.79 10.99 20.76
N PRO A 102 2.91 10.47 22.01
CA PRO A 102 3.38 9.13 22.23
C PRO A 102 2.37 8.10 21.75
N LEU A 103 2.85 7.07 21.08
CA LEU A 103 2.07 5.91 20.73
C LEU A 103 1.78 5.12 22.01
N PRO A 104 0.51 4.92 22.39
CA PRO A 104 0.18 4.13 23.56
C PRO A 104 0.70 2.70 23.37
N LYS A 105 1.24 2.11 24.44
CA LYS A 105 1.79 0.76 24.39
C LYS A 105 0.69 -0.20 23.94
N PRO A 106 0.91 -0.97 22.85
CA PRO A 106 -0.08 -1.90 22.35
C PRO A 106 -0.42 -2.90 23.47
N THR A 107 -1.65 -2.83 23.97
CA THR A 107 -2.10 -3.74 25.02
C THR A 107 -2.14 -5.14 24.43
N ALA A 108 -1.47 -6.10 25.07
CA ALA A 108 -1.41 -7.49 24.60
C ALA A 108 -2.79 -8.18 24.54
N GLU A 109 -3.81 -7.55 25.11
CA GLU A 109 -5.21 -7.99 25.14
C GLU A 109 -5.94 -7.84 23.81
N ASN A 110 -5.41 -7.06 22.85
CA ASN A 110 -6.00 -7.00 21.52
C ASN A 110 -5.66 -8.29 20.75
N GLU A 111 -6.65 -9.18 20.69
CA GLU A 111 -6.61 -10.38 19.86
C GLU A 111 -6.46 -9.96 18.39
N VAL A 112 -5.33 -10.37 17.79
CA VAL A 112 -5.10 -10.14 16.37
C VAL A 112 -5.96 -11.14 15.61
N PRO A 113 -6.90 -10.71 14.76
CA PRO A 113 -7.68 -11.62 13.94
C PRO A 113 -6.74 -12.47 13.10
N SER A 114 -6.94 -13.79 13.08
CA SER A 114 -6.14 -14.72 12.26
C SER A 114 -6.31 -14.50 10.74
N SER A 115 -7.26 -13.65 10.34
CA SER A 115 -7.47 -13.18 8.97
C SER A 115 -6.67 -11.90 8.63
N ALA A 116 -5.96 -11.31 9.59
CA ALA A 116 -5.10 -10.17 9.30
C ALA A 116 -3.86 -10.66 8.52
N GLU A 117 -3.68 -10.16 7.30
CA GLU A 117 -2.49 -10.44 6.46
C GLU A 117 -1.22 -9.75 6.98
N MET A 118 -1.35 -8.93 8.02
CA MET A 118 -0.31 -8.08 8.61
C MET A 118 0.31 -8.72 9.86
N ASP A 119 1.56 -8.38 10.17
CA ASP A 119 2.24 -8.86 11.36
C ASP A 119 1.47 -8.49 12.65
N PRO A 120 1.35 -9.40 13.64
CA PRO A 120 0.61 -9.14 14.88
C PRO A 120 1.09 -7.90 15.65
N LYS A 121 2.38 -7.57 15.60
CA LYS A 121 2.94 -6.38 16.25
C LYS A 121 2.51 -5.11 15.52
N GLU A 122 2.54 -5.14 14.19
CA GLU A 122 2.14 -4.02 13.34
C GLU A 122 0.63 -3.75 13.45
N TYR A 123 -0.19 -4.81 13.45
CA TYR A 123 -1.63 -4.70 13.69
C TYR A 123 -1.94 -4.00 15.02
N ARG A 124 -1.27 -4.42 16.10
CA ARG A 124 -1.49 -3.80 17.42
C ARG A 124 -1.01 -2.35 17.48
N ARG A 125 0.10 -2.01 16.80
CA ARG A 125 0.57 -0.62 16.66
C ARG A 125 -0.45 0.22 15.90
N LYS A 126 -1.04 -0.31 14.84
CA LYS A 126 -2.10 0.36 14.07
C LYS A 126 -3.34 0.62 14.92
N GLU A 127 -3.79 -0.38 15.66
CA GLU A 127 -4.92 -0.21 16.58
C GLU A 127 -4.61 0.79 17.71
N ALA A 128 -3.40 0.76 18.27
CA ALA A 128 -2.95 1.76 19.25
C ALA A 128 -2.97 3.18 18.66
N ALA A 129 -2.44 3.38 17.45
CA ALA A 129 -2.50 4.67 16.76
C ALA A 129 -3.94 5.14 16.54
N ARG A 130 -4.85 4.23 16.14
CA ARG A 130 -6.27 4.54 15.94
C ARG A 130 -6.94 5.06 17.20
N THR A 131 -6.57 4.58 18.39
CA THR A 131 -7.14 5.11 19.65
C THR A 131 -6.76 6.56 19.91
N VAL A 132 -5.58 6.99 19.46
CA VAL A 132 -5.11 8.37 19.59
C VAL A 132 -5.74 9.26 18.53
N ILE A 133 -5.81 8.77 17.28
CA ILE A 133 -6.35 9.51 16.15
C ILE A 133 -7.87 9.68 16.32
N LEU A 134 -8.59 8.61 16.65
CA LEU A 134 -10.05 8.53 16.77
C LEU A 134 -10.46 8.11 18.20
N PRO A 135 -10.48 9.04 19.17
CA PRO A 135 -10.96 8.71 20.51
C PRO A 135 -12.41 8.23 20.46
N SER A 136 -12.68 7.03 20.99
CA SER A 136 -14.00 6.35 20.93
C SER A 136 -15.18 7.13 21.52
N ASP A 137 -14.93 8.23 22.25
CA ASP A 137 -15.95 9.09 22.85
C ASP A 137 -16.42 10.22 21.90
N SER A 138 -15.87 10.29 20.68
CA SER A 138 -16.16 11.32 19.71
C SER A 138 -17.34 10.94 18.79
N GLY A 139 -18.53 10.83 19.38
CA GLY A 139 -19.78 10.71 18.63
C GLY A 139 -19.89 11.82 17.58
N LYS A 140 -19.77 11.45 16.30
CA LYS A 140 -19.72 12.38 15.15
C LYS A 140 -18.67 13.48 15.35
N ALA A 141 -17.40 13.10 15.40
CA ALA A 141 -16.28 14.03 15.46
C ALA A 141 -16.29 14.95 14.23
N ASP A 142 -16.51 16.24 14.48
CA ASP A 142 -16.03 17.29 13.59
C ASP A 142 -14.51 17.10 13.38
N ASP A 143 -14.00 17.33 12.16
CA ASP A 143 -12.59 17.06 11.75
C ASP A 143 -11.55 17.83 12.61
N SER A 144 -12.06 18.74 13.44
CA SER A 144 -11.40 19.52 14.48
C SER A 144 -11.02 18.72 15.75
N ARG A 145 -11.71 17.60 16.04
CA ARG A 145 -11.45 16.75 17.22
C ARG A 145 -10.57 15.54 16.94
N ILE A 146 -10.30 15.26 15.67
CA ILE A 146 -9.45 14.16 15.26
C ILE A 146 -8.00 14.62 15.40
N ASN A 147 -7.24 13.91 16.23
CA ASN A 147 -5.85 14.26 16.46
C ASN A 147 -4.97 13.61 15.39
N TRP A 148 -5.08 14.17 14.19
CA TRP A 148 -4.29 13.76 13.04
C TRP A 148 -2.81 14.09 13.29
N GLN A 149 -2.00 13.07 13.51
CA GLN A 149 -0.53 13.19 13.57
C GLN A 149 0.10 13.16 12.17
N THR A 150 -0.51 13.87 11.22
CA THR A 150 0.03 13.98 9.85
C THR A 150 0.98 15.19 9.74
N PRO A 151 1.94 15.17 8.81
CA PRO A 151 2.87 16.28 8.62
C PRO A 151 2.15 17.63 8.40
N GLY A 152 1.09 17.66 7.61
CA GLY A 152 0.31 18.88 7.39
C GLY A 152 -0.36 19.44 8.65
N ARG A 153 -0.93 18.57 9.51
CA ARG A 153 -1.60 19.00 10.76
C ARG A 153 -0.61 19.40 11.85
N ILE A 154 0.58 18.80 11.86
CA ILE A 154 1.69 19.22 12.71
C ILE A 154 2.20 20.57 12.23
N ALA A 155 2.34 20.77 10.92
CA ALA A 155 2.76 22.04 10.33
C ALA A 155 1.82 23.19 10.69
N ASP A 156 0.50 22.97 10.63
CA ASP A 156 -0.51 23.95 11.07
C ASP A 156 -0.36 24.32 12.55
N ARG A 157 0.10 23.39 13.41
CA ARG A 157 0.23 23.59 14.85
C ARG A 157 1.47 24.40 15.22
N ILE A 158 2.55 24.25 14.46
CA ILE A 158 3.86 24.89 14.71
C ILE A 158 4.14 26.06 13.76
N ASP A 159 3.13 26.51 13.00
CA ASP A 159 3.24 27.59 12.00
C ASP A 159 4.37 27.34 10.98
N SER A 160 4.46 26.11 10.46
CA SER A 160 5.45 25.68 9.48
C SER A 160 4.79 25.16 8.19
N THR A 161 5.58 24.66 7.26
CA THR A 161 5.08 24.02 6.04
C THR A 161 5.14 22.51 6.16
N GLU A 162 4.19 21.81 5.53
CA GLU A 162 4.16 20.35 5.50
C GLU A 162 5.49 19.75 5.02
N SER A 163 6.11 20.34 3.99
CA SER A 163 7.42 19.90 3.51
C SER A 163 8.49 19.99 4.58
N TYR A 164 8.53 21.08 5.35
CA TYR A 164 9.55 21.24 6.39
C TYR A 164 9.32 20.30 7.58
N VAL A 165 8.06 20.02 7.92
CA VAL A 165 7.74 19.02 8.94
C VAL A 165 8.10 17.62 8.49
N GLN A 166 7.84 17.27 7.22
CA GLN A 166 8.25 15.99 6.67
C GLN A 166 9.78 15.83 6.71
N ASP A 167 10.50 16.88 6.34
CA ASP A 167 11.97 16.91 6.39
C ASP A 167 12.50 16.78 7.81
N ALA A 168 11.83 17.44 8.78
CA ALA A 168 12.14 17.34 10.20
C ALA A 168 11.89 15.91 10.74
N ILE A 169 10.76 15.28 10.38
CA ILE A 169 10.46 13.89 10.75
C ILE A 169 11.51 12.93 10.19
N GLU A 170 11.86 13.10 8.92
CA GLU A 170 12.92 12.31 8.26
C GLU A 170 14.27 12.50 8.98
N HIS A 171 14.61 13.73 9.34
CA HIS A 171 15.81 14.02 10.13
C HIS A 171 15.81 13.33 11.51
N LEU A 172 14.66 13.32 12.20
CA LEU A 172 14.53 12.65 13.49
C LEU A 172 14.68 11.11 13.36
N GLN A 173 14.13 10.53 12.28
CA GLN A 173 14.29 9.10 11.97
C GLN A 173 15.76 8.75 11.66
N ASP A 174 16.46 9.60 10.92
CA ASP A 174 17.89 9.44 10.62
C ASP A 174 18.76 9.54 11.87
N GLN A 175 18.36 10.36 12.85
CA GLN A 175 19.00 10.43 14.17
C GLN A 175 18.69 9.24 15.09
N LEU A 176 17.93 8.25 14.59
CA LEU A 176 17.49 7.08 15.35
C LEU A 176 16.67 7.44 16.60
N LEU A 177 15.97 8.58 16.56
CA LEU A 177 14.99 8.90 17.59
C LEU A 177 13.80 7.94 17.47
N PRO A 178 13.14 7.61 18.58
CA PRO A 178 12.09 6.61 18.59
C PRO A 178 10.80 7.20 18.02
N ILE A 179 10.72 7.31 16.70
CA ILE A 179 9.54 7.77 15.97
C ILE A 179 9.06 6.64 15.08
N VAL A 180 7.77 6.36 15.15
CA VAL A 180 7.13 5.29 14.38
C VAL A 180 6.12 5.91 13.41
N GLU A 181 6.21 5.50 12.16
CA GLU A 181 5.21 5.78 11.14
C GLU A 181 4.14 4.67 11.14
N VAL A 182 2.88 5.07 11.08
CA VAL A 182 1.72 4.17 11.04
C VAL A 182 0.75 4.66 9.98
N GLU A 183 0.39 3.78 9.04
CA GLU A 183 -0.61 4.08 8.01
C GLU A 183 -2.04 3.78 8.50
N VAL A 184 -2.86 4.83 8.60
CA VAL A 184 -4.27 4.74 8.98
C VAL A 184 -5.10 5.45 7.92
N ASP A 185 -6.13 4.78 7.39
CA ASP A 185 -7.05 5.32 6.38
C ASP A 185 -6.35 5.94 5.14
N GLY A 186 -5.22 5.37 4.72
CA GLY A 186 -4.44 5.83 3.55
C GLY A 186 -3.57 7.06 3.80
N ARG A 187 -3.35 7.43 5.07
CA ARG A 187 -2.47 8.54 5.47
C ARG A 187 -1.41 8.04 6.45
N SER A 188 -0.19 8.55 6.29
CA SER A 188 0.91 8.32 7.23
C SER A 188 0.76 9.21 8.47
N HIS A 189 0.78 8.58 9.64
CA HIS A 189 0.76 9.23 10.94
C HIS A 189 2.06 8.93 11.69
N PHE A 190 2.59 9.92 12.40
CA PHE A 190 3.86 9.81 13.10
C PHE A 190 3.65 9.92 14.62
N PHE A 191 4.31 9.06 15.38
CA PHE A 191 4.18 9.04 16.85
C PHE A 191 5.54 8.80 17.51
N LYS A 192 5.69 9.24 18.76
CA LYS A 192 6.84 8.82 19.59
C LYS A 192 6.65 7.39 20.09
N GLU A 193 7.71 6.60 20.10
CA GLU A 193 7.74 5.27 20.74
C GLU A 193 8.43 5.39 22.11
N GLU A 194 7.76 4.99 23.19
CA GLU A 194 8.28 4.97 24.57
C GLU A 194 8.70 3.57 25.07
#